data_AF-M2AXQ5-F1
#
_entry.id   AF-M2AXQ5-F1
#
_cell.length_a   1.000
_cell.length_b   1.000
_cell.length_c   1.000
_cell.angle_alpha   90.00
_cell.angle_beta   90.00
_cell.angle_gamma   90.00
#
_symmetry.space_group_name_H-M   'P 1'
#
loop_
_entity.id
_entity.type
_entity.pdbx_description
1 polymer ?
#
loop_
_entity_poly.entity_id
_entity_poly.type
_entity_poly.pdbx_seq_one_letter_code
_entity_poly.pdbx_strand_id
1 'polypeptide(L)'
;MTPTKPYETNSPSEPITTPTETESSVGRTGMIIAGLAGASAVGIGAFGAHGLPNFLEQSGLDPETVARRVDQFETGARYHLAHAIVLLALAVAPMRWSGWLRTIRALMVAGLVFFSGSLYVLVLTNTPVMGAITPIGGVCWIVGWLMFVGCRDSSTSR
;
A
#
# COMPACT_ATOMS: atom_id res chain seq x y z
N MET A 1 61.71 39.16 -24.87
CA MET A 1 60.45 38.69 -25.45
C MET A 1 60.32 37.21 -25.09
N THR A 2 59.71 36.91 -23.94
CA THR A 2 59.54 35.54 -23.42
C THR A 2 58.16 35.03 -23.81
N PRO A 3 58.02 33.75 -24.22
CA PRO A 3 56.75 33.18 -24.66
C PRO A 3 55.79 32.98 -23.48
N THR A 4 54.54 33.38 -23.67
CA THR A 4 53.43 33.25 -22.70
C THR A 4 53.00 31.80 -22.54
N LYS A 5 52.75 31.39 -21.29
CA LYS A 5 52.17 30.10 -20.87
C LYS A 5 50.79 29.87 -21.55
N PRO A 6 50.43 28.64 -21.96
CA PRO A 6 49.10 28.37 -22.50
C PRO A 6 48.03 28.45 -21.40
N TYR A 7 46.85 28.95 -21.79
CA TYR A 7 45.64 29.04 -20.98
C TYR A 7 45.11 27.64 -20.68
N GLU A 8 45.08 27.24 -19.40
CA GLU A 8 44.30 26.08 -18.94
C GLU A 8 42.81 26.39 -19.16
N THR A 9 42.20 25.67 -20.09
CA THR A 9 40.75 25.70 -20.29
C THR A 9 40.10 25.07 -19.06
N ASN A 10 39.57 25.89 -18.16
CA ASN A 10 38.62 25.44 -17.14
C ASN A 10 37.36 24.92 -17.86
N SER A 11 37.31 23.60 -18.04
CA SER A 11 36.07 22.92 -18.41
C SER A 11 35.09 23.07 -17.23
N PRO A 12 33.83 23.48 -17.45
CA PRO A 12 32.84 23.47 -16.38
C PRO A 12 32.69 22.03 -15.87
N SER A 13 33.08 21.78 -14.61
CA SER A 13 32.76 20.53 -13.94
C SER A 13 31.24 20.42 -13.88
N GLU A 14 30.66 19.49 -14.65
CA GLU A 14 29.23 19.21 -14.60
C GLU A 14 28.80 19.04 -13.12
N PRO A 15 27.71 19.66 -12.67
CA PRO A 15 27.24 19.45 -11.31
C PRO A 15 26.86 17.98 -11.16
N ILE A 16 27.57 17.27 -10.26
CA ILE A 16 27.17 15.94 -9.78
C ILE A 16 25.81 16.13 -9.10
N THR A 17 24.72 15.85 -9.80
CA THR A 17 23.39 15.83 -9.21
C THR A 17 23.29 14.58 -8.32
N THR A 18 23.58 14.73 -7.04
CA THR A 18 23.15 13.75 -6.03
C THR A 18 21.63 13.60 -6.13
N PRO A 19 21.09 12.36 -6.06
CA PRO A 19 19.64 12.17 -6.00
C PRO A 19 19.08 13.04 -4.88
N THR A 20 18.13 13.91 -5.21
CA THR A 20 17.54 14.85 -4.26
C THR A 20 16.98 14.08 -3.06
N GLU A 21 17.24 14.55 -1.83
CA GLU A 21 16.86 13.89 -0.57
C GLU A 21 15.39 13.42 -0.56
N THR A 22 14.54 14.14 -1.29
CA THR A 22 13.12 13.87 -1.48
C THR A 22 12.85 12.50 -2.14
N GLU A 23 13.63 12.08 -3.15
CA GLU A 23 13.45 10.77 -3.79
C GLU A 23 13.78 9.61 -2.83
N SER A 24 14.81 9.78 -2.00
CA SER A 24 15.19 8.78 -0.99
C SER A 24 14.14 8.62 0.12
N SER A 25 13.45 9.70 0.49
CA SER A 25 12.42 9.70 1.53
C SER A 25 11.15 8.95 1.10
N VAL A 26 10.73 9.10 -0.17
CA VAL A 26 9.49 8.49 -0.70
C VAL A 26 9.60 6.97 -0.76
N GLY A 27 10.78 6.46 -1.15
CA GLY A 27 11.08 5.03 -1.15
C GLY A 27 11.05 4.43 0.25
N ARG A 28 11.68 5.10 1.23
CA ARG A 28 11.66 4.66 2.64
C ARG A 28 10.24 4.59 3.21
N THR A 29 9.41 5.62 2.98
CA THR A 29 8.02 5.63 3.44
C THR A 29 7.21 4.49 2.82
N GLY A 30 7.40 4.20 1.53
CA GLY A 30 6.73 3.09 0.86
C GLY A 30 7.05 1.74 1.50
N MET A 31 8.33 1.51 1.81
CA MET A 31 8.79 0.29 2.46
C MET A 31 8.20 0.12 3.87
N ILE A 32 8.15 1.20 4.65
CA ILE A 32 7.55 1.17 5.99
C ILE A 32 6.07 0.81 5.92
N ILE A 33 5.32 1.46 5.02
CA ILE A 33 3.89 1.20 4.84
C ILE A 33 3.67 -0.26 4.42
N ALA A 34 4.43 -0.77 3.44
CA ALA A 34 4.32 -2.15 2.99
C ALA A 34 4.67 -3.15 4.09
N GLY A 35 5.74 -2.90 4.85
CA GLY A 35 6.15 -3.76 5.96
C GLY A 35 5.10 -3.82 7.08
N LEU A 36 4.54 -2.68 7.48
CA LEU A 36 3.47 -2.63 8.48
C LEU A 36 2.19 -3.30 7.99
N ALA A 37 1.79 -3.08 6.73
CA ALA A 37 0.65 -3.75 6.13
C ALA A 37 0.86 -5.27 6.07
N GLY A 38 2.03 -5.73 5.65
CA GLY A 38 2.36 -7.15 5.59
C GLY A 38 2.37 -7.82 6.96
N ALA A 39 3.04 -7.21 7.94
CA ALA A 39 3.10 -7.74 9.30
C ALA A 39 1.71 -7.82 9.95
N SER A 40 0.89 -6.77 9.79
CA SER A 40 -0.48 -6.76 10.31
C SER A 40 -1.38 -7.75 9.57
N ALA A 41 -1.26 -7.89 8.24
CA ALA A 41 -2.00 -8.90 7.48
C ALA A 41 -1.73 -10.32 7.98
N VAL A 42 -0.47 -10.66 8.26
CA VAL A 42 -0.08 -11.97 8.80
C VAL A 42 -0.65 -12.16 10.21
N GLY A 43 -0.47 -11.19 11.11
CA GLY A 43 -0.96 -11.29 12.48
C GLY A 43 -2.48 -11.40 12.57
N ILE A 44 -3.19 -10.56 11.81
CA ILE A 44 -4.65 -10.57 11.74
C ILE A 44 -5.15 -11.86 11.08
N GLY A 45 -4.53 -12.30 9.98
CA GLY A 45 -4.89 -13.55 9.31
C GLY A 45 -4.72 -14.78 10.21
N ALA A 46 -3.61 -14.86 10.95
CA ALA A 46 -3.38 -15.94 11.92
C ALA A 46 -4.42 -15.93 13.04
N PHE A 47 -4.75 -14.76 13.57
CA PHE A 47 -5.84 -14.61 14.53
C PHE A 47 -7.19 -15.05 13.94
N GLY A 48 -7.49 -14.65 12.70
CA GLY A 48 -8.72 -15.04 11.99
C GLY A 48 -8.88 -16.55 11.83
N ALA A 49 -7.78 -17.25 11.51
CA ALA A 49 -7.81 -18.69 11.27
C ALA A 49 -7.86 -19.52 12.57
N HIS A 50 -7.20 -19.07 13.64
CA HIS A 50 -7.00 -19.88 14.85
C HIS A 50 -7.70 -19.36 16.10
N GLY A 51 -7.79 -18.04 16.28
CA GLY A 51 -8.31 -17.42 17.51
C GLY A 51 -9.75 -16.94 17.39
N LEU A 52 -10.14 -16.45 16.22
CA LEU A 52 -11.42 -15.78 16.01
C LEU A 52 -12.65 -16.68 16.25
N PRO A 53 -12.71 -17.95 15.78
CA PRO A 53 -13.90 -18.79 16.01
C PRO A 53 -14.21 -18.93 17.50
N ASN A 54 -13.21 -19.33 18.29
CA ASN A 54 -13.34 -19.47 19.75
C ASN A 54 -13.72 -18.16 20.43
N PHE A 55 -13.16 -17.02 19.99
CA PHE A 55 -13.50 -15.70 20.52
C PHE A 55 -14.98 -15.35 20.31
N LEU A 56 -15.51 -15.64 19.11
CA LEU A 56 -16.90 -15.35 18.76
C LEU A 56 -17.89 -16.29 19.46
N GLU A 57 -17.56 -17.57 19.58
CA GLU A 57 -18.36 -18.56 20.33
C GLU A 57 -18.47 -18.17 21.81
N GLN A 58 -17.36 -17.77 22.43
CA GLN A 58 -17.34 -17.31 23.83
C GLN A 58 -18.10 -15.99 24.03
N SER A 59 -18.32 -15.23 22.97
CA SER A 59 -19.12 -14.00 22.99
C SER A 59 -20.64 -14.26 22.99
N GLY A 60 -21.07 -15.54 23.02
CA GLY A 60 -22.47 -15.93 23.08
C GLY A 60 -23.23 -15.79 21.76
N LEU A 61 -22.52 -15.69 20.64
CA LEU A 61 -23.11 -15.66 19.30
C LEU A 61 -23.59 -17.06 18.91
N ASP A 62 -24.69 -17.12 18.17
CA ASP A 62 -25.19 -18.37 17.62
C ASP A 62 -24.23 -18.93 16.54
N PRO A 63 -24.18 -20.26 16.33
CA PRO A 63 -23.23 -20.87 15.40
C PRO A 63 -23.31 -20.36 13.95
N GLU A 64 -24.49 -19.97 13.48
CA GLU A 64 -24.68 -19.44 12.13
C GLU A 64 -24.06 -18.04 12.00
N THR A 65 -24.29 -17.17 13.00
CA THR A 65 -23.64 -15.87 13.08
C THR A 65 -22.13 -16.01 13.19
N VAL A 66 -21.62 -16.94 14.01
CA VAL A 66 -20.17 -17.20 14.12
C VAL A 66 -19.58 -17.55 12.76
N ALA A 67 -20.16 -18.53 12.05
CA ALA A 67 -19.66 -18.95 10.73
C ALA A 67 -19.61 -17.78 9.74
N ARG A 68 -20.68 -16.99 9.65
CA ARG A 68 -20.73 -15.81 8.77
C ARG A 68 -19.69 -14.77 9.13
N ARG A 69 -19.43 -14.55 10.42
CA ARG A 69 -18.45 -13.57 10.92
C ARG A 69 -17.03 -14.01 10.63
N VAL A 70 -16.74 -15.31 10.76
CA VAL A 70 -15.45 -15.89 10.36
C VAL A 70 -15.21 -15.67 8.87
N ASP A 71 -16.20 -15.97 8.01
CA ASP A 71 -16.08 -15.77 6.55
C ASP A 71 -15.82 -14.30 6.17
N GLN A 72 -16.52 -13.38 6.83
CA GLN A 72 -16.34 -11.94 6.62
C GLN A 72 -14.95 -11.46 7.04
N PHE A 73 -14.46 -11.95 8.19
CA PHE A 73 -13.12 -11.63 8.67
C PHE A 73 -12.04 -12.19 7.76
N GLU A 74 -12.21 -13.44 7.32
CA GLU A 74 -11.28 -14.09 6.40
C GLU A 74 -11.24 -13.35 5.06
N THR A 75 -12.39 -12.92 4.54
CA THR A 75 -12.46 -12.05 3.37
C THR A 75 -11.62 -10.78 3.58
N GLY A 76 -11.81 -10.09 4.71
CA GLY A 76 -10.99 -8.92 5.06
C GLY A 76 -9.49 -9.23 5.10
N ALA A 77 -9.08 -10.34 5.72
CA ALA A 77 -7.69 -10.79 5.83
C ALA A 77 -7.06 -11.15 4.49
N ARG A 78 -7.76 -11.89 3.63
CA ARG A 78 -7.31 -12.24 2.29
C ARG A 78 -7.04 -10.99 1.44
N TYR A 79 -7.96 -10.04 1.43
CA TYR A 79 -7.80 -8.79 0.68
C TYR A 79 -6.71 -7.88 1.29
N HIS A 80 -6.55 -7.88 2.61
CA HIS A 80 -5.46 -7.16 3.30
C HIS A 80 -4.10 -7.67 2.83
N LEU A 81 -3.87 -8.99 2.92
CA LEU A 81 -2.61 -9.59 2.50
C LEU A 81 -2.32 -9.34 1.01
N ALA A 82 -3.32 -9.50 0.15
CA ALA A 82 -3.17 -9.22 -1.29
C ALA A 82 -2.70 -7.78 -1.55
N HIS A 83 -3.31 -6.79 -0.89
CA HIS A 83 -2.94 -5.39 -1.09
C HIS A 83 -1.67 -4.97 -0.33
N ALA A 84 -1.30 -5.67 0.74
CA ALA A 84 0.03 -5.53 1.35
C ALA A 84 1.14 -5.95 0.37
N ILE A 85 0.94 -7.03 -0.40
CA ILE A 85 1.87 -7.45 -1.45
C ILE A 85 1.93 -6.40 -2.57
N VAL A 86 0.79 -5.85 -3.00
CA VAL A 86 0.76 -4.75 -3.98
C VAL A 86 1.53 -3.52 -3.48
N LEU A 87 1.38 -3.16 -2.21
CA LEU A 87 2.13 -2.07 -1.58
C LEU A 87 3.64 -2.35 -1.54
N LEU A 88 4.04 -3.60 -1.28
CA LEU A 88 5.44 -4.00 -1.34
C LEU A 88 5.98 -3.87 -2.76
N ALA A 89 5.23 -4.36 -3.77
CA ALA A 89 5.59 -4.22 -5.18
C ALA A 89 5.75 -2.75 -5.60
N LEU A 90 4.82 -1.89 -5.18
CA LEU A 90 4.90 -0.43 -5.37
C LEU A 90 6.14 0.19 -4.71
N ALA A 91 6.56 -0.31 -3.55
CA ALA A 91 7.70 0.21 -2.80
C ALA A 91 9.05 -0.18 -3.41
N VAL A 92 9.15 -1.34 -4.06
CA VAL A 92 10.40 -1.84 -4.66
C VAL A 92 10.53 -1.53 -6.16
N ALA A 93 9.44 -1.12 -6.82
CA ALA A 93 9.45 -0.84 -8.25
C ALA A 93 10.38 0.36 -8.58
N PRO A 94 11.33 0.21 -9.53
CA PRO A 94 12.26 1.27 -9.91
C PRO A 94 11.63 2.31 -10.85
N MET A 95 10.39 2.75 -10.58
CA MET A 95 9.65 3.67 -11.45
C MET A 95 9.90 5.13 -11.07
N ARG A 96 10.05 6.00 -12.08
CA ARG A 96 10.31 7.44 -11.91
C ARG A 96 9.04 8.31 -11.72
N TRP A 97 7.85 7.71 -11.66
CA TRP A 97 6.58 8.43 -11.61
C TRP A 97 6.12 8.72 -10.17
N SER A 98 6.90 9.54 -9.46
CA SER A 98 6.74 9.74 -8.02
C SER A 98 5.33 10.23 -7.61
N GLY A 99 4.71 11.14 -8.37
CA GLY A 99 3.37 11.66 -8.08
C GLY A 99 2.25 10.62 -8.31
N TRP A 100 2.28 9.93 -9.45
CA TRP A 100 1.26 8.95 -9.82
C TRP A 100 1.28 7.73 -8.89
N LEU A 101 2.48 7.19 -8.62
CA LEU A 101 2.66 6.07 -7.70
C LEU A 101 2.26 6.41 -6.27
N ARG A 102 2.48 7.66 -5.82
CA ARG A 102 2.01 8.12 -4.50
C ARG A 102 0.49 8.04 -4.40
N THR A 103 -0.25 8.43 -5.44
CA THR A 103 -1.71 8.36 -5.45
C THR A 103 -2.19 6.91 -5.45
N ILE A 104 -1.60 6.04 -6.29
CA ILE A 104 -1.93 4.60 -6.29
C ILE A 104 -1.68 4.01 -4.89
N ARG A 105 -0.52 4.27 -4.29
CA ARG A 105 -0.20 3.81 -2.94
C ARG A 105 -1.23 4.31 -1.91
N ALA A 106 -1.63 5.57 -1.98
CA ALA A 106 -2.66 6.13 -1.09
C ALA A 106 -4.01 5.43 -1.25
N LEU A 107 -4.43 5.13 -2.50
CA LEU A 107 -5.65 4.38 -2.78
C LEU A 107 -5.59 2.94 -2.25
N MET A 108 -4.43 2.28 -2.38
CA MET A 108 -4.21 0.94 -1.82
C MET A 108 -4.34 0.93 -0.29
N VAL A 109 -3.74 1.91 0.38
CA VAL A 109 -3.86 2.09 1.85
C VAL A 109 -5.29 2.45 2.26
N ALA A 110 -5.95 3.34 1.53
CA ALA A 110 -7.34 3.71 1.81
C ALA A 110 -8.27 2.49 1.70
N GLY A 111 -8.09 1.65 0.68
CA GLY A 111 -8.84 0.40 0.55
C GLY A 111 -8.56 -0.58 1.69
N LEU A 112 -7.31 -0.71 2.16
CA LEU A 112 -6.97 -1.50 3.35
C LEU A 112 -7.77 -1.07 4.58
N VAL A 113 -7.83 0.23 4.84
CA VAL A 113 -8.56 0.78 6.00
C VAL A 113 -10.07 0.62 5.83
N PHE A 114 -10.63 1.04 4.71
CA PHE A 114 -12.08 1.07 4.52
C PHE A 114 -12.69 -0.28 4.16
N PHE A 115 -11.99 -1.15 3.43
CA PHE A 115 -12.48 -2.48 3.09
C PHE A 115 -12.14 -3.48 4.20
N SER A 116 -10.86 -3.78 4.41
CA SER A 116 -10.45 -4.80 5.38
C SER A 116 -10.68 -4.35 6.82
N GLY A 117 -10.31 -3.12 7.14
CA GLY A 117 -10.51 -2.56 8.49
C GLY A 117 -11.99 -2.53 8.91
N SER A 118 -12.91 -2.16 8.02
CA SER A 118 -14.34 -2.16 8.33
C SER A 118 -14.89 -3.57 8.59
N LEU A 119 -14.43 -4.58 7.84
CA LEU A 119 -14.80 -5.98 8.09
C LEU A 119 -14.27 -6.49 9.43
N TYR A 120 -13.05 -6.12 9.82
CA TYR A 120 -12.53 -6.47 11.14
C TYR A 120 -13.36 -5.85 12.27
N VAL A 121 -13.66 -4.55 12.17
CA VAL A 121 -14.50 -3.88 13.17
C VAL A 121 -15.91 -4.47 13.20
N LEU A 122 -16.51 -4.72 12.04
CA LEU A 122 -17.81 -5.39 11.92
C LEU A 122 -17.84 -6.70 12.68
N VAL A 123 -16.80 -7.51 12.52
CA VAL A 123 -16.74 -8.86 13.10
C VAL A 123 -16.47 -8.79 14.59
N LEU A 124 -15.45 -8.05 15.01
CA LEU A 124 -15.03 -7.97 16.42
C LEU A 124 -16.07 -7.29 17.32
N THR A 125 -16.86 -6.36 16.78
CA THR A 125 -17.92 -5.66 17.52
C THR A 125 -19.32 -6.22 17.25
N ASN A 126 -19.43 -7.21 16.36
CA ASN A 126 -20.70 -7.71 15.84
C ASN A 126 -21.64 -6.60 15.34
N THR A 127 -21.11 -5.59 14.63
CA THR A 127 -21.88 -4.43 14.11
C THR A 127 -22.04 -4.51 12.59
N PRO A 128 -23.14 -5.09 12.05
CA PRO A 128 -23.31 -5.31 10.61
C PRO A 128 -23.26 -4.03 9.76
N VAL A 129 -23.66 -2.88 10.34
CA VAL A 129 -23.71 -1.59 9.65
C VAL A 129 -22.33 -1.15 9.15
N MET A 130 -21.26 -1.58 9.82
CA MET A 130 -19.88 -1.32 9.37
C MET A 130 -19.60 -1.88 7.96
N GLY A 131 -20.34 -2.89 7.51
CA GLY A 131 -20.22 -3.48 6.18
C GLY A 131 -20.64 -2.51 5.06
N ALA A 132 -21.42 -1.47 5.36
CA ALA A 132 -21.77 -0.43 4.39
C ALA A 132 -20.57 0.46 4.02
N ILE A 133 -19.50 0.45 4.81
CA ILE A 133 -18.25 1.19 4.53
C ILE A 133 -17.36 0.40 3.56
N THR A 134 -17.44 -0.93 3.59
CA THR A 134 -16.60 -1.83 2.78
C THR A 134 -16.58 -1.50 1.27
N PRO A 135 -17.71 -1.17 0.61
CA PRO A 135 -17.71 -0.79 -0.81
C PRO A 135 -16.84 0.42 -1.13
N ILE A 136 -16.69 1.38 -0.21
CA ILE A 136 -15.85 2.57 -0.41
C ILE A 136 -14.40 2.14 -0.61
N GLY A 137 -13.91 1.22 0.23
CA GLY A 137 -12.56 0.68 0.09
C GLY A 137 -12.37 -0.13 -1.20
N GLY A 138 -13.40 -0.88 -1.62
CA GLY A 138 -13.39 -1.59 -2.90
C GLY A 138 -13.24 -0.64 -4.09
N VAL A 139 -13.96 0.48 -4.09
CA VAL A 139 -13.82 1.53 -5.10
C VAL A 139 -12.41 2.13 -5.10
N CYS A 140 -11.82 2.39 -3.93
CA CYS A 140 -10.44 2.86 -3.85
C CYS A 140 -9.46 1.91 -4.55
N TRP A 141 -9.57 0.60 -4.30
CA TRP A 141 -8.73 -0.39 -4.97
C TRP A 141 -9.00 -0.46 -6.48
N ILE A 142 -10.26 -0.47 -6.92
CA ILE A 142 -10.61 -0.45 -8.35
C ILE A 142 -9.96 0.75 -9.04
N VAL A 143 -10.12 1.95 -8.49
CA VAL A 143 -9.50 3.17 -9.06
C VAL A 143 -7.97 3.04 -9.07
N GLY A 144 -7.37 2.54 -7.99
CA GLY A 144 -5.92 2.33 -7.92
C GLY A 144 -5.41 1.36 -8.98
N TRP A 145 -6.14 0.26 -9.24
CA TRP A 145 -5.82 -0.69 -10.32
C TRP A 145 -5.98 -0.07 -11.70
N LEU A 146 -7.05 0.68 -11.95
CA LEU A 146 -7.25 1.38 -13.23
C LEU A 146 -6.16 2.43 -13.49
N MET A 147 -5.65 3.08 -12.44
CA MET A 147 -4.52 4.01 -12.56
C MET A 147 -3.21 3.32 -12.99
N PHE A 148 -3.01 2.03 -12.69
CA PHE A 148 -1.89 1.29 -13.28
C PHE A 148 -2.02 1.15 -14.80
N VAL A 149 -3.24 1.05 -15.34
CA VAL A 149 -3.45 0.97 -16.81
C VAL A 149 -3.16 2.30 -17.49
N GLY A 150 -3.55 3.42 -16.85
CA GLY A 150 -3.33 4.77 -17.36
C GLY A 150 -1.89 5.28 -17.26
N CYS A 151 -0.97 4.47 -16.72
CA CYS A 151 0.45 4.77 -16.62
C CYS A 151 1.08 4.99 -18.00
N ARG A 152 1.39 6.24 -18.35
CA ARG A 152 2.11 6.58 -19.57
C ARG A 152 3.56 6.90 -19.25
N ASP A 153 4.47 6.22 -19.94
CA ASP A 153 5.88 6.57 -19.99
C ASP A 153 6.05 7.93 -20.67
N SER A 154 6.44 8.92 -19.86
CA SER A 154 6.83 10.25 -20.32
C SER A 154 8.14 10.24 -21.15
N SER A 155 8.69 9.07 -21.49
CA SER A 155 9.86 8.91 -22.37
C SER A 155 9.52 8.94 -23.86
N THR A 156 8.25 8.92 -24.26
CA THR A 156 7.84 8.92 -25.69
C THR A 156 7.70 10.32 -26.30
N SER A 157 8.21 11.38 -25.64
CA SER A 157 8.26 12.74 -26.22
C SER A 157 9.66 13.33 -26.19
N ARG A 158 10.62 12.70 -26.87
CA ARG A 158 11.84 13.35 -27.38
C ARG A 158 12.21 12.76 -28.72
#